data_AF-A0A0N1GJK1-F1
#
_entry.id   AF-A0A0N1GJK1-F1
#
_cell.length_a   1.000
_cell.length_b   1.000
_cell.length_c   1.000
_cell.angle_alpha   90.00
_cell.angle_beta   90.00
_cell.angle_gamma   90.00
#
_symmetry.space_group_name_H-M   'P 1'
#
loop_
_entity.id
_entity.type
_entity.pdbx_description
1 polymer ?
#
loop_
_entity_poly.entity_id
_entity_poly.type
_entity_poly.pdbx_seq_one_letter_code
_entity_poly.pdbx_strand_id
1 'polypeptide(L)' 'MIELEFLGLGVKGKELGWRTLRTLAEADGRLSEQELDGLIARAERQVRTLEELRVRAVRDVLLTG' A
#
# COMPACT_ATOMS: atom_id res chain seq x y z
N MET A 1 1.45 -4.08 17.09
CA MET A 1 1.98 -2.85 16.43
C MET A 1 2.94 -3.21 15.31
N ILE A 2 3.89 -4.11 15.57
CA ILE A 2 4.87 -4.60 14.59
C ILE A 2 4.18 -5.20 13.34
N GLU A 3 3.06 -5.90 13.52
CA GLU A 3 2.28 -6.50 12.43
C GLU A 3 1.75 -5.46 11.44
N LEU A 4 1.29 -4.30 11.92
CA LEU A 4 0.81 -3.21 11.07
C LEU A 4 1.96 -2.58 10.28
N GLU A 5 3.16 -2.49 10.87
CA GLU A 5 4.35 -2.00 10.17
C GLU A 5 4.79 -2.98 9.06
N PHE A 6 4.78 -4.28 9.33
CA PHE A 6 5.06 -5.30 8.31
C PHE A 6 4.06 -5.27 7.16
N LEU A 7 2.76 -5.14 7.47
CA LEU A 7 1.73 -4.97 6.44
C LEU A 7 1.95 -3.68 5.63
N GLY A 8 2.31 -2.58 6.30
CA GLY A 8 2.62 -1.30 5.65
C GLY A 8 3.79 -1.41 4.68
N LEU A 9 4.89 -2.04 5.10
CA LEU A 9 6.05 -2.29 4.24
C LEU A 9 5.69 -3.17 3.04
N GLY A 10 4.90 -4.23 3.26
CA GLY A 10 4.45 -5.11 2.17
C GLY A 10 3.58 -4.40 1.14
N VAL A 11 2.66 -3.53 1.58
CA VAL A 11 1.81 -2.74 0.67
C VAL A 11 2.65 -1.72 -0.11
N LYS A 12 3.54 -0.97 0.55
CA LYS A 12 4.42 0.00 -0.11
C LYS A 12 5.37 -0.64 -1.12
N GLY A 13 5.94 -1.80 -0.78
CA GLY A 13 6.80 -2.54 -1.70
C GLY A 13 6.05 -2.97 -2.97
N LYS A 14 4.81 -3.46 -2.81
CA LYS A 14 3.95 -3.78 -3.95
C LYS A 14 3.59 -2.56 -4.79
N GLU A 15 3.24 -1.45 -4.15
CA GLU A 15 2.94 -0.18 -4.83
C GLU A 15 4.11 0.26 -5.70
N LEU A 16 5.33 0.28 -5.15
CA LEU A 16 6.54 0.63 -5.91
C LEU A 16 6.75 -0.32 -7.08
N GLY A 17 6.59 -1.63 -6.87
CA GLY A 17 6.68 -2.62 -7.94
C GLY A 17 5.66 -2.39 -9.06
N TRP A 18 4.41 -2.07 -8.71
CA TRP A 18 3.37 -1.76 -9.70
C TRP A 18 3.65 -0.46 -10.45
N ARG A 19 4.17 0.59 -9.79
CA ARG A 19 4.60 1.82 -10.46
C ARG A 19 5.73 1.56 -11.46
N THR A 20 6.71 0.72 -11.11
CA THR A 20 7.76 0.30 -12.05
C THR A 20 7.18 -0.44 -13.25
N LEU A 21 6.28 -1.40 -13.03
CA LEU A 21 5.61 -2.10 -14.12
C LEU A 21 4.74 -1.17 -14.97
N ARG A 22 4.12 -0.15 -14.36
CA ARG A 22 3.28 0.82 -15.05
C ARG A 22 4.07 1.65 -16.04
N THR A 23 5.28 2.08 -15.67
CA THR A 23 6.21 2.73 -16.60
C THR A 23 6.62 1.79 -17.73
N LEU A 24 6.86 0.51 -17.44
CA LEU A 24 7.21 -0.47 -18.49
C LEU A 24 6.04 -0.73 -19.46
N ALA A 25 4.79 -0.64 -19.00
CA ALA A 25 3.60 -0.87 -19.81
C ALA A 25 3.45 0.12 -20.98
N GLU A 26 4.09 1.29 -20.91
CA GLU A 26 4.16 2.26 -22.01
C GLU A 26 4.84 1.68 -23.27
N ALA A 27 5.72 0.68 -23.08
CA ALA A 27 6.52 0.06 -24.14
C ALA A 27 6.29 -1.45 -24.31
N ASP A 28 5.58 -2.11 -23.39
CA ASP A 28 5.29 -3.55 -23.44
C ASP A 28 3.78 -3.82 -23.34
N GLY A 29 3.15 -4.04 -24.50
CA GLY A 29 1.70 -4.28 -24.60
C GLY A 29 1.17 -5.56 -23.93
N ARG A 30 2.04 -6.39 -23.34
CA ARG A 30 1.61 -7.51 -22.48
C ARG A 30 1.19 -7.04 -21.08
N LEU A 31 1.59 -5.83 -20.68
CA LEU A 31 1.25 -5.23 -19.40
C LEU A 31 0.04 -4.31 -19.58
N SER A 32 -1.00 -4.52 -18.77
CA SER A 32 -2.19 -3.67 -18.78
C SER A 32 -1.98 -2.43 -17.91
N GLU A 33 -1.97 -1.27 -18.54
CA GLU A 33 -1.91 0.03 -17.86
C GLU A 33 -3.07 0.19 -16.86
N GLN A 34 -4.29 -0.14 -17.29
CA GLN A 34 -5.50 0.03 -16.50
C GLN A 34 -5.51 -0.88 -15.25
N GLU A 35 -5.04 -2.13 -15.38
CA GLU A 35 -4.95 -3.03 -14.23
C GLU A 35 -3.90 -2.54 -13.23
N LEU A 36 -2.75 -2.08 -13.71
CA LEU A 36 -1.69 -1.54 -12.87
C LEU A 36 -2.13 -0.26 -12.14
N ASP A 37 -2.83 0.65 -12.82
CA ASP A 37 -3.40 1.85 -12.20
C ASP A 37 -4.42 1.46 -11.10
N GLY A 38 -5.24 0.44 -11.34
CA GLY A 38 -6.15 -0.12 -10.34
C GLY A 38 -5.45 -0.70 -9.12
N LEU A 39 -4.35 -1.42 -9.33
CA LEU A 39 -3.52 -1.98 -8.25
C LEU A 39 -2.83 -0.89 -7.43
N ILE A 40 -2.28 0.15 -8.08
CA ILE A 40 -1.68 1.31 -7.41
C ILE A 40 -2.73 2.02 -6.55
N ALA A 41 -3.91 2.35 -7.11
CA ALA A 41 -4.98 3.00 -6.37
C ALA A 41 -5.46 2.15 -5.17
N ARG A 42 -5.43 0.81 -5.30
CA ARG A 42 -5.72 -0.10 -4.20
C ARG A 42 -4.63 -0.04 -3.12
N ALA A 43 -3.35 -0.03 -3.48
CA ALA A 43 -2.25 0.12 -2.53
C ALA A 43 -2.40 1.42 -1.73
N GLU A 44 -2.67 2.54 -2.41
CA GLU A 44 -2.85 3.85 -1.77
C GLU A 44 -4.00 3.84 -0.75
N ARG A 45 -5.13 3.18 -1.08
CA ARG A 45 -6.24 2.97 -0.13
C ARG A 45 -5.81 2.13 1.07
N GLN A 46 -5.07 1.04 0.84
CA GLN A 46 -4.57 0.17 1.90
C GLN A 46 -3.60 0.90 2.84
N VAL A 47 -2.71 1.75 2.30
CA VAL A 47 -1.80 2.58 3.11
C VAL A 47 -2.59 3.51 4.04
N ARG A 48 -3.64 4.17 3.53
CA ARG A 48 -4.52 5.02 4.36
C ARG A 48 -5.19 4.23 5.48
N THR A 49 -5.78 3.07 5.17
CA THR A 49 -6.40 2.20 6.18
C THR A 49 -5.39 1.76 7.24
N LEU A 50 -4.17 1.38 6.84
CA LEU A 50 -3.13 0.95 7.78
C LEU A 50 -2.67 2.10 8.69
N GLU A 51 -2.59 3.33 8.17
CA GLU A 51 -2.27 4.50 8.98
C GLU A 51 -3.34 4.76 10.04
N GLU A 52 -4.62 4.73 9.65
CA GLU A 52 -5.73 4.90 10.58
C GLU A 52 -5.72 3.84 11.69
N LEU A 53 -5.48 2.58 11.33
CA LEU A 53 -5.36 1.48 12.29
C LEU A 53 -4.16 1.66 13.23
N ARG A 54 -3.02 2.12 12.71
CA ARG A 54 -1.83 2.38 13.51
C ARG A 54 -2.09 3.48 14.55
N VAL A 55 -2.69 4.60 14.15
CA VAL A 55 -3.02 5.69 15.06
C VAL A 55 -4.01 5.24 16.13
N ARG A 56 -5.02 4.44 15.77
CA ARG A 56 -5.95 3.84 16.74
C ARG A 56 -5.23 2.95 17.74
N ALA A 57 -4.39 2.02 17.28
CA ALA A 57 -3.64 1.13 18.14
C ALA A 57 -2.73 1.88 19.14
N VAL A 58 -2.08 2.97 18.70
CA VAL A 58 -1.27 3.82 19.60
C VAL A 58 -2.14 4.51 20.65
N ARG A 59 -3.28 5.08 20.24
CA ARG A 59 -4.22 5.72 21.17
C ARG A 59 -4.75 4.75 22.21
N ASP A 60 -5.12 3.54 21.81
CA ASP A 60 -5.64 2.53 22.73
C ASP A 60 -4.59 2.19 23.79
N VAL A 61 -3.31 2.01 23.40
CA VAL A 61 -2.22 1.77 24.36
C VAL A 61 -2.01 2.96 25.30
N LEU A 62 -2.07 4.20 24.81
CA LEU A 62 -1.84 5.40 25.62
C LEU A 62 -3.02 5.74 26.55
N LEU A 63 -4.25 5.37 26.20
CA LEU A 63 -5.46 5.66 26.99
C LEU A 63 -5.85 4.55 27.96
N THR A 64 -5.28 3.35 27.81
CA THR A 64 -5.54 2.19 28.66
C THR A 64 -4.35 1.85 29.59
N GLY A 65 -3.26 2.60 29.48
CA GLY A 65 -2.03 2.46 30.28
C GLY A 65 -1.96 3.38 31.49
#